data_AF-A0A7Y2G3A2-F1
#
_entry.id   AF-A0A7Y2G3A2-F1
#
_cell.length_a   1.000
_cell.length_b   1.000
_cell.length_c   1.000
_cell.angle_alpha   90.00
_cell.angle_beta   90.00
_cell.angle_gamma   90.00
#
_symmetry.space_group_name_H-M   'P 1'
#
loop_
_entity.id
_entity.type
_entity.pdbx_description
1 polymer ?
#
loop_
_entity_poly.entity_id
_entity_poly.type
_entity_poly.pdbx_seq_one_letter_code
_entity_poly.pdbx_strand_id
1 'polypeptide(L)'
;HEAHSTRALGLQRATDLEIFLAARERGAVVITKDSDFLALLQTHGTPPSVIWITCGNTSNARMREVLSRSLETAVDLIQAGESVVEITDE
;
A
#
# COMPACT_ATOMS: atom_id res chain seq x y z
N HIS A 1 9.63 9.43 -1.59
CA HIS A 1 8.70 9.41 -0.45
C HIS A 1 9.24 8.54 0.67
N GLU A 2 9.01 8.90 1.93
CA GLU A 2 9.39 8.07 3.08
C GLU A 2 8.36 6.93 3.27
N ALA A 3 8.83 5.73 3.60
CA ALA A 3 7.98 4.57 3.83
C ALA A 3 8.47 3.78 5.05
N HIS A 4 7.55 3.34 5.90
CA HIS A 4 7.84 2.55 7.09
C HIS A 4 7.06 1.25 7.06
N SER A 5 7.73 0.15 7.45
CA SER A 5 7.03 -1.13 7.65
C SER A 5 6.12 -1.05 8.88
N THR A 6 5.04 -1.84 8.90
CA THR A 6 4.15 -1.98 10.07
C THR A 6 4.95 -2.36 11.32
N ARG A 7 5.98 -3.19 11.18
CA ARG A 7 6.91 -3.53 12.28
C ARG A 7 7.66 -2.32 12.83
N ALA A 8 8.20 -1.46 11.96
CA ALA A 8 8.89 -0.24 12.38
C ALA A 8 7.94 0.74 13.10
N LEU A 9 6.65 0.71 12.75
CA LEU A 9 5.60 1.50 13.39
C LEU A 9 4.99 0.85 14.64
N GLY A 10 5.46 -0.33 15.05
CA GLY A 10 4.90 -1.08 16.18
C GLY A 10 3.54 -1.76 15.89
N LEU A 11 3.08 -1.76 14.63
CA LEU A 11 1.81 -2.29 14.15
C LEU A 11 1.90 -3.72 13.61
N GLN A 12 2.99 -4.45 13.86
CA GLN A 12 3.17 -5.82 13.34
C GLN A 12 2.07 -6.80 13.79
N ARG A 13 1.49 -6.56 14.98
CA ARG A 13 0.43 -7.40 15.56
C ARG A 13 -0.95 -6.78 15.43
N ALA A 14 -1.06 -5.62 14.76
CA ALA A 14 -2.32 -4.97 14.49
C ALA A 14 -3.07 -5.72 13.40
N THR A 15 -4.39 -5.71 13.48
CA THR A 15 -5.29 -6.19 12.44
C THR A 15 -5.24 -5.27 11.22
N ASP A 16 -5.71 -5.76 10.07
CA ASP A 16 -5.75 -4.95 8.84
C ASP A 16 -6.60 -3.69 9.01
N LEU A 17 -7.72 -3.81 9.75
CA LEU A 17 -8.54 -2.65 10.11
C LEU A 17 -7.74 -1.65 10.94
N GLU A 18 -7.05 -2.07 12.00
CA GLU A 18 -6.22 -1.17 12.82
C GLU A 18 -5.11 -0.49 12.00
N ILE A 19 -4.46 -1.21 11.08
CA ILE A 19 -3.46 -0.65 10.16
C ILE A 19 -4.11 0.38 9.23
N PHE A 20 -5.27 0.06 8.65
CA PHE A 20 -6.03 0.94 7.77
C PHE A 20 -6.45 2.23 8.50
N LEU A 21 -6.95 2.11 9.73
CA LEU A 21 -7.31 3.25 10.58
C LEU A 21 -6.09 4.11 10.95
N ALA A 22 -4.98 3.48 11.32
CA ALA A 22 -3.75 4.20 11.64
C ALA A 22 -3.18 4.95 10.42
N ALA A 23 -3.27 4.37 9.22
CA ALA A 23 -2.90 5.04 7.99
C ALA A 23 -3.84 6.21 7.67
N ARG A 24 -5.15 6.02 7.87
CA ARG A 24 -6.16 7.09 7.74
C ARG A 24 -5.85 8.30 8.60
N GLU A 25 -5.59 8.09 9.88
CA GLU A 25 -5.29 9.16 10.85
C GLU A 25 -4.04 9.95 10.48
N ARG A 26 -3.07 9.28 9.83
CA ARG A 26 -1.79 9.88 9.42
C ARG A 26 -1.81 10.49 8.03
N GLY A 27 -2.92 10.37 7.29
CA GLY A 27 -2.97 10.74 5.87
C GLY A 27 -1.96 9.94 5.02
N ALA A 28 -1.66 8.71 5.43
CA ALA A 28 -0.69 7.84 4.78
C ALA A 28 -1.34 6.99 3.69
N VAL A 29 -0.51 6.51 2.76
CA VAL A 29 -0.89 5.49 1.77
C VAL A 29 -0.48 4.11 2.30
N VAL A 30 -1.37 3.13 2.20
CA VAL A 30 -1.05 1.74 2.55
C VAL A 30 -0.44 1.07 1.33
N ILE A 31 0.76 0.49 1.47
CA ILE A 31 1.37 -0.37 0.45
C ILE A 31 1.28 -1.81 0.93
N THR A 32 0.59 -2.68 0.19
CA THR A 32 0.33 -4.06 0.63
C THR A 32 0.22 -5.05 -0.53
N LYS A 33 0.50 -6.32 -0.26
CA LYS A 33 0.18 -7.45 -1.16
C LYS A 33 -1.17 -8.08 -0.84
N ASP A 34 -1.73 -7.75 0.32
CA ASP A 34 -2.95 -8.35 0.84
C ASP A 34 -4.18 -7.68 0.22
N SER A 35 -5.01 -8.47 -0.45
CA SER A 35 -6.25 -7.99 -1.08
C SER A 35 -7.31 -7.55 -0.06
N ASP A 36 -7.20 -7.96 1.21
CA ASP A 36 -8.19 -7.62 2.23
C ASP A 36 -8.27 -6.10 2.48
N PHE A 37 -7.19 -5.36 2.19
CA PHE A 37 -7.20 -3.89 2.22
C PHE A 37 -8.08 -3.26 1.13
N LEU A 38 -8.30 -3.96 0.01
CA LEU A 38 -9.26 -3.50 -1.01
C LEU A 38 -10.70 -3.60 -0.48
N ALA A 39 -11.01 -4.65 0.27
CA ALA A 39 -12.32 -4.80 0.92
C ALA A 39 -12.53 -3.73 2.01
N LEU A 40 -11.49 -3.43 2.80
CA LEU A 40 -11.53 -2.32 3.76
C LEU A 40 -11.73 -0.98 3.07
N LEU A 41 -11.04 -0.74 1.96
CA LEU A 41 -11.22 0.48 1.17
C LEU A 41 -12.63 0.59 0.58
N GLN A 42 -13.16 -0.51 0.05
CA GLN A 42 -14.53 -0.56 -0.47
C GLN A 42 -15.57 -0.30 0.64
N THR A 43 -15.30 -0.77 1.85
CA THR A 43 -16.21 -0.64 3.00
C THR A 43 -16.13 0.72 3.68
N HIS A 44 -14.92 1.28 3.80
CA HIS A 44 -14.66 2.48 4.61
C HIS A 44 -14.31 3.73 3.81
N GLY A 45 -14.04 3.59 2.50
CA GLY A 45 -13.64 4.68 1.61
C GLY A 45 -12.23 5.21 1.88
N THR A 46 -11.82 6.18 1.08
CA THR A 46 -10.59 6.96 1.31
C THR A 46 -10.84 8.07 2.34
N PRO A 47 -9.81 8.49 3.10
CA PRO A 47 -8.46 7.88 3.23
C PRO A 47 -8.44 6.62 4.10
N PRO A 48 -7.36 5.80 4.06
CA PRO A 48 -6.17 5.92 3.21
C PRO A 48 -6.41 5.41 1.78
N SER A 49 -5.57 5.83 0.83
CA SER A 49 -5.48 5.13 -0.46
C SER A 49 -4.55 3.91 -0.36
N VAL A 50 -4.67 2.98 -1.31
CA VAL A 50 -3.93 1.71 -1.30
C VAL A 50 -3.08 1.55 -2.57
N ILE A 51 -1.79 1.27 -2.40
CA ILE A 51 -0.95 0.71 -3.46
C ILE A 51 -0.92 -0.80 -3.28
N TRP A 52 -1.52 -1.53 -4.22
CA TRP A 52 -1.66 -2.98 -4.15
C TRP A 52 -0.61 -3.66 -5.03
N ILE A 53 0.18 -4.56 -4.45
CA ILE A 53 1.29 -5.23 -5.13
C ILE A 53 0.90 -6.66 -5.50
N THR A 54 0.84 -6.96 -6.80
CA THR A 54 0.38 -8.24 -7.35
C THR A 54 1.49 -9.07 -8.04
N CYS A 55 2.76 -8.77 -7.77
CA CYS A 55 3.96 -9.43 -8.35
C CYS A 55 4.19 -10.91 -7.96
N GLY A 56 3.16 -11.69 -7.62
CA GLY A 56 3.26 -13.10 -7.26
C GLY A 56 4.31 -13.42 -6.18
N ASN A 57 4.83 -14.65 -6.19
CA ASN A 57 6.01 -15.01 -5.39
C ASN A 57 7.27 -14.57 -6.13
N THR A 58 7.93 -13.52 -5.65
CA THR A 58 9.09 -12.93 -6.31
C THR A 58 10.21 -12.70 -5.31
N SER A 59 11.45 -12.65 -5.80
CA SER A 59 12.60 -12.38 -4.92
C SER A 59 12.55 -10.94 -4.39
N ASN A 60 13.15 -10.70 -3.22
CA ASN A 60 13.30 -9.34 -2.70
C ASN A 60 14.03 -8.42 -3.68
N ALA A 61 14.97 -8.96 -4.47
CA ALA A 61 15.69 -8.19 -5.49
C ALA A 61 14.76 -7.73 -6.62
N ARG A 62 13.93 -8.64 -7.15
CA ARG A 62 12.93 -8.32 -8.18
C ARG A 62 11.86 -7.38 -7.66
N MET A 63 11.36 -7.57 -6.43
CA MET A 63 10.42 -6.65 -5.81
C MET A 63 10.98 -5.23 -5.70
N ARG A 64 12.26 -5.09 -5.31
CA ARG A 64 12.92 -3.79 -5.27
C ARG A 64 13.04 -3.16 -6.65
N GLU A 65 13.36 -3.94 -7.68
CA GLU A 65 13.43 -3.47 -9.06
C GLU A 65 12.06 -2.94 -9.52
N VAL A 66 11.00 -3.70 -9.32
CA VAL A 66 9.63 -3.30 -9.69
C VAL A 66 9.22 -2.03 -8.94
N LEU A 67 9.37 -2.00 -7.62
CA LEU A 67 9.05 -0.81 -6.82
C LEU A 67 9.90 0.41 -7.21
N SER A 68 11.17 0.21 -7.55
CA SER A 68 12.04 1.32 -7.97
C SER A 68 11.60 1.98 -9.28
N ARG A 69 10.86 1.26 -10.13
CA ARG A 69 10.36 1.74 -11.42
C ARG A 69 8.95 2.32 -11.35
N SER A 70 8.10 1.74 -10.49
CA SER A 70 6.65 2.00 -10.53
C SER A 70 6.14 2.81 -9.33
N LEU A 71 6.89 2.88 -8.22
CA LEU A 71 6.37 3.48 -6.99
C LEU A 71 6.14 4.99 -7.11
N GLU A 72 6.99 5.72 -7.83
CA GLU A 72 6.83 7.16 -8.04
C GLU A 72 5.55 7.44 -8.83
N THR A 73 5.38 6.79 -9.98
CA THR A 73 4.14 6.87 -10.78
C THR A 73 2.90 6.48 -9.97
N ALA A 74 2.99 5.45 -9.13
CA ALA A 74 1.87 5.05 -8.29
C ALA A 74 1.50 6.14 -7.28
N VAL A 75 2.48 6.80 -6.66
CA VAL A 75 2.23 7.91 -5.75
C VAL A 75 1.62 9.11 -6.49
N ASP A 76 2.10 9.42 -7.70
CA ASP A 76 1.55 10.51 -8.52
C ASP A 76 0.07 10.26 -8.86
N LEU A 77 -0.30 9.02 -9.19
CA LEU A 77 -1.68 8.62 -9.44
C LEU A 77 -2.55 8.76 -8.19
N ILE A 78 -2.05 8.36 -7.01
CA ILE A 78 -2.76 8.58 -5.74
C ILE A 78 -2.96 10.09 -5.49
N GLN A 79 -1.94 10.91 -5.74
CA GLN A 79 -2.05 12.37 -5.60
C GLN A 79 -3.01 13.00 -6.61
N ALA A 80 -3.18 12.38 -7.78
CA ALA A 80 -4.16 12.77 -8.78
C ALA A 80 -5.61 12.38 -8.43
N GLY A 81 -5.82 11.62 -7.35
CA GLY A 81 -7.13 11.27 -6.81
C GLY A 81 -7.50 9.78 -6.89
N GLU A 82 -6.58 8.93 -7.36
CA GLU A 82 -6.82 7.49 -7.36
C GLU A 82 -6.88 6.94 -5.93
N SER A 83 -7.87 6.08 -5.68
CA SER A 83 -8.05 5.43 -4.38
C SER A 83 -7.25 4.13 -4.27
N VAL A 84 -7.01 3.46 -5.40
CA VAL A 84 -6.19 2.26 -5.53
C VAL A 84 -5.29 2.38 -6.75
N VAL A 85 -4.02 2.03 -6.60
CA VAL A 85 -3.11 1.80 -7.72
C VAL A 85 -2.47 0.43 -7.58
N GLU A 86 -2.55 -0.37 -8.65
CA GLU A 86 -1.92 -1.68 -8.69
C GLU A 86 -0.49 -1.59 -9.25
N ILE A 87 0.45 -2.32 -8.64
CA ILE A 87 1.80 -2.54 -9.15
C ILE A 87 1.98 -4.05 -9.36
N THR A 88 2.16 -4.43 -10.62
CA THR A 88 2.49 -5.80 -11.05
C THR A 88 3.94 -5.91 -11.54
N ASP A 89 4.45 -7.12 -11.77
CA ASP A 89 5.80 -7.40 -12.27
C ASP A 89 5.88 -7.83 -13.74
N GLU A 90 4.77 -7.72 -14.47
CA GLU A 90 4.68 -7.91 -15.94
C GLU A 90 5.32 -6.78 -16.75
#